data_AF-A0A483KZQ8-F1
#
_entry.id   AF-A0A483KZQ8-F1
#
_cell.length_a   1.000
_cell.length_b   1.000
_cell.length_c   1.000
_cell.angle_alpha   90.00
_cell.angle_beta   90.00
_cell.angle_gamma   90.00
#
_symmetry.space_group_name_H-M   'P 1'
#
loop_
_entity.id
_entity.type
_entity.pdbx_description
1 polymer ?
#
loop_
_entity_poly.entity_id
_entity_poly.type
_entity_poly.pdbx_seq_one_letter_code
_entity_poly.pdbx_strand_id
1 'polypeptide(L)'
;MTLWTDSYQSSIDSISNYIKNNFTPYNDIPDNLFLLDDSVLADCIIVVAWRYFSNLYNNRRDSLNKYTLYNQRISNQGNTPSLQELMDDKFRFLKIILRIIFEYNFWASDDFGPPMFLRPEILEKLDKLKPASESPVNFIWIERSMPAALTKDLLLSEEFSSLRMIAGSVGLFEEKITTEIKRGFSDVNKEADALKNNIEGLIKSAGATVQSLAEYDEKLKQYKSEYNFVLLSKAFSNLLKTKKAEYVTNHRSVIIFSSWLIATPLFALLNQIYNFFPVEFNINSLFYYLPIFS
;
A
#
# COMPACT_ATOMS: atom_id res chain seq x y z
N MET A 1 6.36 -28.78 3.75
CA MET A 1 6.45 -28.67 2.28
C MET A 1 5.32 -29.49 1.70
N THR A 2 4.44 -28.89 0.90
CA THR A 2 3.31 -29.57 0.25
C THR A 2 3.81 -30.35 -0.97
N LEU A 3 3.48 -31.63 -1.06
CA LEU A 3 3.99 -32.51 -2.12
C LEU A 3 3.16 -32.46 -3.40
N TRP A 4 1.84 -32.38 -3.28
CA TRP A 4 0.93 -32.45 -4.41
C TRP A 4 0.69 -31.04 -4.96
N THR A 5 1.56 -30.62 -5.87
CA THR A 5 1.47 -29.32 -6.57
C THR A 5 1.34 -29.55 -8.07
N ASP A 6 1.17 -28.47 -8.85
CA ASP A 6 1.12 -28.53 -10.31
C ASP A 6 2.36 -29.16 -10.95
N SER A 7 3.51 -29.15 -10.26
CA SER A 7 4.74 -29.77 -10.79
C SER A 7 4.62 -31.29 -10.95
N TYR A 8 3.66 -31.93 -10.27
CA TYR A 8 3.42 -33.37 -10.37
C TYR A 8 2.42 -33.74 -11.48
N GLN A 9 1.78 -32.77 -12.14
CA GLN A 9 0.77 -33.03 -13.19
C GLN A 9 1.34 -33.87 -14.34
N SER A 10 2.57 -33.62 -14.78
CA SER A 10 3.20 -34.40 -15.85
C SER A 10 3.35 -35.89 -15.48
N SER A 11 3.61 -36.17 -14.21
CA SER A 11 3.69 -37.54 -13.68
C SER A 11 2.29 -38.18 -13.62
N ILE A 12 1.28 -37.42 -13.21
CA ILE A 12 -0.12 -37.88 -13.24
C ILE A 12 -0.52 -38.30 -14.66
N ASP A 13 -0.25 -37.46 -15.65
CA ASP A 13 -0.66 -37.70 -17.04
C ASP A 13 0.07 -38.90 -17.63
N SER A 14 1.39 -39.00 -17.41
CA SER A 14 2.20 -40.12 -17.93
C SER A 14 1.83 -41.47 -17.32
N ILE A 15 1.62 -41.53 -15.99
CA ILE A 15 1.14 -42.74 -15.32
C ILE A 15 -0.28 -43.10 -15.79
N SER A 16 -1.18 -42.12 -15.87
CA SER A 16 -2.56 -42.35 -16.32
C SER A 16 -2.62 -42.90 -17.75
N ASN A 17 -1.81 -42.36 -18.65
CA ASN A 17 -1.70 -42.82 -20.03
C ASN A 17 -1.13 -44.24 -20.10
N TYR A 18 -0.10 -44.55 -19.30
CA TYR A 18 0.44 -45.90 -19.23
C TYR A 18 -0.59 -46.90 -18.72
N ILE A 19 -1.31 -46.58 -17.63
CA ILE A 19 -2.35 -47.44 -17.07
C ILE A 19 -3.46 -47.69 -18.10
N LYS A 20 -3.93 -46.64 -18.77
CA LYS A 20 -4.98 -46.74 -19.79
C LYS A 20 -4.61 -47.65 -20.98
N ASN A 21 -3.33 -47.67 -21.36
CA ASN A 21 -2.87 -48.41 -22.53
C ASN A 21 -2.46 -49.86 -22.22
N ASN A 22 -2.10 -50.18 -20.98
CA ASN A 22 -1.51 -51.48 -20.62
C ASN A 22 -2.36 -52.33 -19.67
N PHE A 23 -3.37 -51.74 -19.02
CA PHE A 23 -4.22 -52.44 -18.05
C PHE A 23 -5.67 -52.49 -18.52
N THR A 24 -6.45 -53.37 -17.89
CA THR A 24 -7.90 -53.50 -18.14
C THR A 24 -8.60 -52.15 -17.99
N PRO A 25 -9.44 -51.73 -18.96
CA PRO A 25 -10.20 -50.49 -18.84
C PRO A 25 -11.06 -50.50 -17.59
N TYR A 26 -11.14 -49.38 -16.89
CA TYR A 26 -11.89 -49.27 -15.63
C TYR A 26 -13.34 -49.75 -15.75
N ASN A 27 -14.01 -49.47 -16.87
CA ASN A 27 -15.42 -49.80 -17.08
C ASN A 27 -15.67 -51.32 -17.18
N ASP A 28 -14.62 -52.10 -17.42
CA ASP A 28 -14.68 -53.56 -17.53
C ASP A 28 -14.33 -54.24 -16.18
N ILE A 29 -13.95 -53.45 -15.16
CA ILE A 29 -13.64 -53.95 -13.82
C ILE A 29 -14.94 -54.04 -13.01
N PRO A 30 -15.26 -55.22 -12.42
CA PRO A 30 -16.45 -55.38 -11.59
C PRO A 30 -16.36 -54.52 -10.32
N ASP A 31 -17.51 -53.96 -9.90
CA ASP A 31 -17.62 -53.19 -8.65
C ASP A 31 -17.20 -54.01 -7.42
N ASN A 32 -17.48 -55.31 -7.43
CA ASN A 32 -17.07 -56.23 -6.39
C ASN A 32 -15.71 -56.87 -6.72
N LEU A 33 -14.65 -56.26 -6.19
CA LEU A 33 -13.27 -56.70 -6.38
C LEU A 33 -12.96 -58.08 -5.79
N PHE A 34 -13.81 -58.63 -4.91
CA PHE A 34 -13.61 -59.97 -4.35
C PHE A 34 -13.78 -61.08 -5.40
N LEU A 35 -14.50 -60.80 -6.48
CA LEU A 35 -14.80 -61.74 -7.57
C LEU A 35 -13.68 -61.85 -8.61
N LEU A 36 -12.67 -60.98 -8.53
CA LEU A 36 -11.57 -60.98 -9.47
C LEU A 36 -10.66 -62.19 -9.24
N ASP A 37 -10.19 -62.77 -10.35
CA ASP A 37 -9.17 -63.80 -10.34
C ASP A 37 -7.83 -63.24 -9.85
N ASP A 38 -7.10 -64.08 -9.14
CA ASP A 38 -5.80 -63.75 -8.54
C ASP A 38 -4.77 -63.26 -9.57
N SER A 39 -4.86 -63.71 -10.83
CA SER A 39 -3.96 -63.32 -11.92
C SER A 39 -4.11 -61.85 -12.36
N VAL A 40 -5.31 -61.28 -12.21
CA VAL A 40 -5.64 -59.92 -12.67
C VAL A 40 -5.95 -58.95 -11.52
N LEU A 41 -6.05 -59.47 -10.29
CA LEU A 41 -6.46 -58.70 -9.12
C LEU A 41 -5.59 -57.46 -8.88
N ALA A 42 -4.26 -57.62 -8.86
CA ALA A 42 -3.33 -56.51 -8.60
C ALA A 42 -3.45 -55.41 -9.68
N ASP A 43 -3.59 -55.81 -10.93
CA ASP A 43 -3.68 -54.92 -12.10
C ASP A 43 -4.99 -54.12 -12.07
N CYS A 44 -6.11 -54.77 -11.77
CA CYS A 44 -7.40 -54.11 -11.61
C CYS A 44 -7.39 -53.14 -10.42
N ILE A 45 -6.77 -53.51 -9.29
CA ILE A 45 -6.67 -52.64 -8.13
C ILE A 45 -5.81 -51.41 -8.44
N ILE A 46 -4.71 -51.55 -9.20
CA ILE A 46 -3.91 -50.41 -9.65
C ILE A 46 -4.79 -49.42 -10.43
N VAL A 47 -5.60 -49.89 -11.38
CA VAL A 47 -6.49 -49.03 -12.17
C VAL A 47 -7.49 -48.28 -11.27
N VAL A 48 -8.17 -48.99 -10.37
CA VAL A 48 -9.20 -48.41 -9.49
C VAL A 48 -8.59 -47.43 -8.48
N ALA A 49 -7.50 -47.83 -7.82
CA ALA A 49 -6.82 -47.00 -6.84
C ALA A 49 -6.20 -45.74 -7.49
N TRP A 50 -5.59 -45.89 -8.67
CA TRP A 50 -5.03 -44.75 -9.40
C TRP A 50 -6.10 -43.77 -9.84
N ARG A 51 -7.25 -44.25 -10.33
CA ARG A 51 -8.39 -43.39 -10.67
C ARG A 51 -8.89 -42.62 -9.45
N TYR A 52 -9.01 -43.30 -8.31
CA TYR A 52 -9.41 -42.66 -7.05
C TYR A 52 -8.41 -41.57 -6.63
N PHE A 53 -7.11 -41.88 -6.63
CA PHE A 53 -6.06 -40.92 -6.32
C PHE A 53 -6.02 -39.73 -7.29
N SER A 54 -6.09 -39.99 -8.60
CA SER A 54 -6.11 -38.95 -9.63
C SER A 54 -7.30 -38.01 -9.48
N ASN A 55 -8.48 -38.56 -9.12
CA ASN A 55 -9.65 -37.77 -8.82
C ASN A 55 -9.43 -36.86 -7.59
N LEU A 56 -8.80 -37.36 -6.53
CA LEU A 56 -8.43 -36.54 -5.37
C LEU A 56 -7.43 -35.44 -5.76
N TYR A 57 -6.43 -35.77 -6.56
CA TYR A 57 -5.40 -34.83 -7.01
C TYR A 57 -5.98 -33.69 -7.86
N ASN A 58 -6.94 -34.01 -8.75
CA ASN A 58 -7.56 -33.03 -9.65
C ASN A 58 -8.63 -32.18 -8.95
N ASN A 59 -9.46 -32.80 -8.11
CA ASN A 59 -10.67 -32.16 -7.58
C ASN A 59 -10.60 -31.77 -6.11
N ARG A 60 -9.67 -32.34 -5.33
CA ARG A 60 -9.57 -32.16 -3.86
C ARG A 60 -8.12 -32.00 -3.40
N ARG A 61 -7.28 -31.34 -4.19
CA ARG A 61 -5.82 -31.26 -3.96
C ARG A 61 -5.43 -30.72 -2.59
N ASP A 62 -6.09 -29.67 -2.12
CA ASP A 62 -5.80 -29.08 -0.81
C ASP A 62 -6.11 -30.06 0.33
N SER A 63 -7.22 -30.78 0.22
CA SER A 63 -7.57 -31.84 1.18
C SER A 63 -6.61 -33.01 1.09
N LEU A 64 -6.19 -33.39 -0.13
CA LEU A 64 -5.17 -34.42 -0.33
C LEU A 64 -3.85 -34.03 0.36
N ASN A 65 -3.39 -32.78 0.20
CA ASN A 65 -2.21 -32.27 0.90
C ASN A 65 -2.39 -32.25 2.42
N LYS A 66 -3.55 -31.82 2.92
CA LYS A 66 -3.85 -31.74 4.35
C LYS A 66 -3.90 -33.10 5.03
N TYR A 67 -4.48 -34.10 4.37
CA TYR A 67 -4.77 -35.42 4.95
C TYR A 67 -3.76 -36.51 4.55
N THR A 68 -2.62 -36.15 3.95
CA THR A 68 -1.56 -37.12 3.61
C THR A 68 -0.18 -36.73 4.13
N LEU A 69 -0.12 -35.92 5.19
CA LEU A 69 1.13 -35.35 5.71
C LEU A 69 2.14 -36.41 6.17
N TYR A 70 1.68 -37.52 6.75
CA TYR A 70 2.56 -38.61 7.19
C TYR A 70 3.27 -39.25 6.00
N ASN A 71 2.52 -39.65 4.97
CA ASN A 71 3.14 -40.18 3.77
C ASN A 71 3.94 -39.11 3.03
N GLN A 72 3.56 -37.83 3.04
CA GLN A 72 4.38 -36.77 2.43
C GLN A 72 5.76 -36.64 3.08
N ARG A 73 5.85 -36.73 4.42
CA ARG A 73 7.14 -36.75 5.13
C ARG A 73 8.02 -37.92 4.69
N ILE A 74 7.41 -39.08 4.44
CA ILE A 74 8.08 -40.30 3.97
C ILE A 74 8.37 -40.25 2.45
N SER A 75 7.52 -39.59 1.66
CA SER A 75 7.63 -39.42 0.21
C SER A 75 8.67 -38.37 -0.17
N ASN A 76 8.91 -37.37 0.69
CA ASN A 76 10.06 -36.46 0.58
C ASN A 76 11.42 -37.18 0.72
N GLN A 77 11.42 -38.47 1.08
CA GLN A 77 12.60 -39.35 1.07
C GLN A 77 12.63 -40.28 -0.17
N GLY A 78 11.85 -39.98 -1.23
CA GLY A 78 11.86 -40.72 -2.49
C GLY A 78 10.74 -41.76 -2.69
N ASN A 79 9.62 -41.63 -1.97
CA ASN A 79 8.46 -42.54 -2.10
C ASN A 79 7.24 -41.86 -2.77
N THR A 80 7.47 -41.00 -3.76
CA THR A 80 6.40 -40.50 -4.64
C THR A 80 6.04 -41.57 -5.67
N PRO A 81 4.76 -41.79 -6.00
CA PRO A 81 4.40 -42.68 -7.11
C PRO A 81 5.08 -42.20 -8.39
N SER A 82 5.70 -43.10 -9.15
CA SER A 82 6.37 -42.76 -10.40
C SER A 82 6.06 -43.81 -11.45
N LEU A 83 6.15 -43.41 -12.73
CA LEU A 83 5.97 -44.35 -13.84
C LEU A 83 7.03 -45.44 -13.84
N GLN A 84 8.28 -45.08 -13.53
CA GLN A 84 9.39 -46.03 -13.45
C GLN A 84 9.10 -47.12 -12.41
N GLU A 85 8.63 -46.74 -11.22
CA GLU A 85 8.27 -47.69 -10.16
C GLU A 85 7.12 -48.62 -10.60
N LEU A 86 6.10 -48.10 -11.31
CA LEU A 86 5.01 -48.93 -11.84
C LEU A 86 5.53 -49.99 -12.83
N MET A 87 6.50 -49.62 -13.66
CA MET A 87 7.09 -50.51 -14.66
C MET A 87 8.03 -51.56 -14.04
N ASP A 88 8.79 -51.17 -13.02
CA ASP A 88 9.79 -52.03 -12.37
C ASP A 88 9.19 -52.95 -11.32
N ASP A 89 8.34 -52.40 -10.43
CA ASP A 89 7.67 -53.14 -9.35
C ASP A 89 6.26 -52.60 -9.11
N LYS A 90 5.30 -53.16 -9.85
CA LYS A 90 3.88 -52.80 -9.74
C LYS A 90 3.33 -52.96 -8.32
N PHE A 91 3.85 -53.89 -7.51
CA PHE A 91 3.38 -54.11 -6.14
C PHE A 91 3.87 -53.02 -5.20
N ARG A 92 5.12 -52.57 -5.37
CA ARG A 92 5.66 -51.44 -4.62
C ARG A 92 4.95 -50.14 -5.00
N PHE A 93 4.75 -49.89 -6.28
CA PHE A 93 3.92 -48.77 -6.75
C PHE A 93 2.52 -48.80 -6.12
N LEU A 94 1.86 -49.96 -6.17
CA LEU A 94 0.53 -50.12 -5.59
C LEU A 94 0.53 -49.84 -4.07
N LYS A 95 1.52 -50.36 -3.32
CA LYS A 95 1.64 -50.09 -1.87
C LYS A 95 1.76 -48.60 -1.57
N ILE A 96 2.53 -47.85 -2.36
CA ILE A 96 2.67 -46.40 -2.17
C ILE A 96 1.31 -45.72 -2.32
N ILE A 97 0.58 -46.03 -3.40
CA ILE A 97 -0.75 -45.44 -3.64
C ILE A 97 -1.74 -45.82 -2.54
N LEU A 98 -1.81 -47.10 -2.19
CA LEU A 98 -2.76 -47.57 -1.17
C LEU A 98 -2.50 -46.92 0.19
N ARG A 99 -1.23 -46.69 0.56
CA ARG A 99 -0.89 -45.95 1.77
C ARG A 99 -1.39 -44.52 1.74
N ILE A 100 -1.19 -43.81 0.62
CA ILE A 100 -1.63 -42.41 0.48
C ILE A 100 -3.17 -42.34 0.57
N ILE A 101 -3.87 -43.22 -0.13
CA ILE A 101 -5.33 -43.28 -0.10
C ILE A 101 -5.83 -43.65 1.29
N PHE A 102 -5.20 -44.62 1.95
CA PHE A 102 -5.57 -45.02 3.31
C PHE A 102 -5.44 -43.85 4.28
N GLU A 103 -4.31 -43.14 4.28
CA GLU A 103 -4.10 -41.99 5.14
C GLU A 103 -5.15 -40.90 4.89
N TYR A 104 -5.41 -40.59 3.61
CA TYR A 104 -6.43 -39.61 3.25
C TYR A 104 -7.79 -39.97 3.86
N ASN A 105 -8.24 -41.22 3.68
CA ASN A 105 -9.54 -41.68 4.18
C ASN A 105 -9.57 -41.77 5.71
N PHE A 106 -8.44 -42.10 6.35
CA PHE A 106 -8.32 -42.15 7.80
C PHE A 106 -8.60 -40.79 8.45
N TRP A 107 -8.12 -39.69 7.84
CA TRP A 107 -8.31 -38.34 8.38
C TRP A 107 -9.51 -37.57 7.82
N ALA A 108 -9.90 -37.84 6.57
CA ALA A 108 -10.98 -37.08 5.91
C ALA A 108 -12.36 -37.33 6.52
N SER A 109 -12.53 -38.39 7.31
CA SER A 109 -13.78 -38.74 7.99
C SER A 109 -14.99 -38.76 7.05
N ASP A 110 -14.92 -39.57 5.98
CA ASP A 110 -16.10 -39.86 5.17
C ASP A 110 -16.90 -41.02 5.80
N ASP A 111 -18.21 -40.83 5.99
CA ASP A 111 -19.15 -41.80 6.62
C ASP A 111 -19.28 -43.13 5.87
N PHE A 112 -18.73 -43.23 4.66
CA PHE A 112 -18.89 -44.37 3.75
C PHE A 112 -17.87 -45.51 3.98
N GLY A 113 -16.99 -45.37 4.97
CA GLY A 113 -15.93 -46.34 5.27
C GLY A 113 -14.84 -46.39 4.19
N PRO A 114 -13.77 -47.18 4.40
CA PRO A 114 -12.66 -47.23 3.46
C PRO A 114 -13.12 -47.86 2.12
N PRO A 115 -12.55 -47.39 0.98
CA PRO A 115 -12.75 -48.02 -0.32
C PRO A 115 -12.53 -49.53 -0.28
N MET A 116 -13.27 -50.29 -1.09
CA MET A 116 -13.22 -51.77 -1.07
C MET A 116 -11.80 -52.33 -1.25
N PHE A 117 -10.97 -51.69 -2.07
CA PHE A 117 -9.58 -52.10 -2.32
C PHE A 117 -8.63 -51.90 -1.12
N LEU A 118 -9.10 -51.27 -0.03
CA LEU A 118 -8.37 -51.15 1.25
C LEU A 118 -8.90 -52.11 2.33
N ARG A 119 -9.86 -52.98 2.00
CA ARG A 119 -10.37 -53.96 2.97
C ARG A 119 -9.32 -55.02 3.30
N PRO A 120 -9.25 -55.51 4.56
CA PRO A 120 -8.25 -56.46 5.01
C PRO A 120 -8.10 -57.68 4.09
N GLU A 121 -9.22 -58.24 3.61
CA GLU A 121 -9.21 -59.46 2.82
C GLU A 121 -8.59 -59.25 1.42
N ILE A 122 -8.77 -58.05 0.83
CA ILE A 122 -8.08 -57.69 -0.41
C ILE A 122 -6.59 -57.48 -0.16
N LEU A 123 -6.21 -56.82 0.93
CA LEU A 123 -4.81 -56.59 1.29
C LEU A 123 -4.08 -57.92 1.58
N GLU A 124 -4.74 -58.86 2.26
CA GLU A 124 -4.21 -60.21 2.49
C GLU A 124 -4.05 -61.01 1.20
N LYS A 125 -4.98 -60.89 0.25
CA LYS A 125 -4.82 -61.49 -1.08
C LYS A 125 -3.61 -60.90 -1.80
N LEU A 126 -3.46 -59.57 -1.81
CA LEU A 126 -2.29 -58.90 -2.41
C LEU A 126 -0.96 -59.35 -1.77
N ASP A 127 -0.94 -59.59 -0.45
CA ASP A 127 0.24 -60.12 0.24
C ASP A 127 0.62 -61.54 -0.15
N LYS A 128 -0.35 -62.35 -0.60
CA LYS A 128 -0.08 -63.70 -1.14
C LYS A 128 0.39 -63.68 -2.59
N LEU A 129 -0.03 -62.68 -3.36
CA LEU A 129 0.28 -62.57 -4.80
C LEU A 129 1.61 -61.90 -5.11
N LYS A 130 2.19 -61.16 -4.15
CA LYS A 130 3.46 -60.48 -4.35
C LYS A 130 4.61 -61.48 -4.57
N PRO A 131 5.54 -61.19 -5.50
CA PRO A 131 6.73 -62.00 -5.68
C PRO A 131 7.66 -61.90 -4.46
N ALA A 132 8.49 -62.92 -4.25
CA ALA A 132 9.60 -62.84 -3.31
C ALA A 132 10.59 -61.78 -3.81
N SER A 133 10.71 -60.67 -3.07
CA SER A 133 11.58 -59.54 -3.38
C SER A 133 12.51 -59.26 -2.20
N GLU A 134 13.69 -58.71 -2.48
CA GLU A 134 14.65 -58.27 -1.46
C GLU A 134 14.06 -57.19 -0.53
N SER A 135 13.08 -56.41 -1.00
CA SER A 135 12.33 -55.45 -0.20
C SER A 135 10.87 -55.89 -0.06
N PRO A 136 10.49 -56.59 1.02
CA PRO A 136 9.14 -57.13 1.16
C PRO A 136 8.10 -56.00 1.28
N VAL A 137 7.28 -55.89 0.25
CA VAL A 137 6.01 -55.16 0.27
C VAL A 137 5.07 -55.91 1.23
N ASN A 138 4.43 -55.20 2.17
CA ASN A 138 3.45 -55.79 3.08
C ASN A 138 2.20 -54.91 3.04
N PHE A 139 1.15 -55.39 2.39
CA PHE A 139 -0.11 -54.68 2.20
C PHE A 139 -0.94 -54.68 3.47
N ILE A 140 -0.98 -55.81 4.21
CA ILE A 140 -1.75 -55.92 5.44
C ILE A 140 -1.29 -54.96 6.54
N TRP A 141 -0.03 -54.50 6.47
CA TRP A 141 0.50 -53.47 7.37
C TRP A 141 -0.29 -52.16 7.27
N ILE A 142 -0.84 -51.83 6.10
CA ILE A 142 -1.63 -50.62 5.86
C ILE A 142 -2.85 -50.60 6.77
N GLU A 143 -3.52 -51.74 6.94
CA GLU A 143 -4.70 -51.81 7.81
C GLU A 143 -4.32 -52.04 9.28
N ARG A 144 -3.36 -52.95 9.56
CA ARG A 144 -3.06 -53.38 10.94
C ARG A 144 -2.20 -52.43 11.74
N SER A 145 -1.26 -51.74 11.09
CA SER A 145 -0.18 -51.02 11.78
C SER A 145 -0.14 -49.55 11.44
N MET A 146 -0.56 -49.16 10.24
CA MET A 146 -0.56 -47.77 9.81
C MET A 146 -1.45 -46.87 10.69
N PRO A 147 -2.67 -47.25 11.14
CA PRO A 147 -3.46 -46.42 12.05
C PRO A 147 -2.73 -46.03 13.33
N ALA A 148 -2.02 -47.00 13.94
CA ALA A 148 -1.21 -46.76 15.12
C ALA A 148 -0.02 -45.85 14.80
N ALA A 149 0.62 -46.03 13.64
CA ALA A 149 1.71 -45.18 13.19
C ALA A 149 1.26 -43.73 12.94
N LEU A 150 0.11 -43.54 12.28
CA LEU A 150 -0.51 -42.23 12.03
C LEU A 150 -0.86 -41.52 13.33
N THR A 151 -1.49 -42.25 14.26
CA THR A 151 -1.86 -41.72 15.58
C THR A 151 -0.62 -41.34 16.38
N LYS A 152 0.41 -42.19 16.37
CA LYS A 152 1.69 -41.91 17.03
C LYS A 152 2.36 -40.67 16.43
N ASP A 153 2.39 -40.53 15.11
CA ASP A 153 2.96 -39.35 14.45
C ASP A 153 2.21 -38.07 14.85
N LEU A 154 0.88 -38.13 14.91
CA LEU A 154 0.06 -37.01 15.40
C LEU A 154 0.39 -36.66 16.86
N LEU A 155 0.47 -37.65 17.75
CA LEU A 155 0.77 -37.43 19.18
C LEU A 155 2.19 -36.89 19.42
N LEU A 156 3.12 -37.18 18.52
CA LEU A 156 4.50 -36.69 18.54
C LEU A 156 4.69 -35.39 17.75
N SER A 157 3.64 -34.87 17.09
CA SER A 157 3.72 -33.63 16.33
C SER A 157 3.99 -32.41 17.23
N GLU A 158 4.69 -31.42 16.67
CA GLU A 158 4.95 -30.15 17.37
C GLU A 158 3.65 -29.42 17.68
N GLU A 159 2.65 -29.53 16.80
CA GLU A 159 1.33 -28.96 16.97
C GLU A 159 0.61 -29.58 18.18
N PHE A 160 0.62 -30.91 18.30
CA PHE A 160 0.02 -31.58 19.46
C PHE A 160 0.80 -31.31 20.75
N SER A 161 2.14 -31.27 20.69
CA SER A 161 2.98 -30.87 21.82
C SER A 161 2.65 -29.46 22.31
N SER A 162 2.48 -28.52 21.37
CA SER A 162 2.08 -27.13 21.66
C SER A 162 0.69 -27.08 22.30
N LEU A 163 -0.28 -27.83 21.79
CA LEU A 163 -1.60 -27.94 22.39
C LEU A 163 -1.55 -28.51 23.81
N ARG A 164 -0.74 -29.54 24.05
CA ARG A 164 -0.53 -30.11 25.38
C ARG A 164 0.10 -29.11 26.33
N MET A 165 1.08 -28.33 25.86
CA MET A 165 1.69 -27.25 26.63
C MET A 165 0.66 -26.19 26.99
N ILE A 166 -0.15 -25.73 26.03
CA ILE A 166 -1.24 -24.77 26.27
C ILE A 166 -2.21 -25.33 27.30
N ALA A 167 -2.68 -26.58 27.13
CA ALA A 167 -3.63 -27.21 28.04
C ALA A 167 -3.05 -27.43 29.46
N GLY A 168 -1.77 -27.76 29.57
CA GLY A 168 -1.10 -27.98 30.85
C GLY A 168 -0.67 -26.71 31.58
N SER A 169 -0.59 -25.58 30.86
CA SER A 169 -0.08 -24.30 31.39
C SER A 169 -0.97 -23.12 31.03
N VAL A 170 -2.30 -23.35 30.98
CA VAL A 170 -3.30 -22.33 30.62
C VAL A 170 -3.08 -21.03 31.39
N GLY A 171 -2.83 -21.09 32.71
CA GLY A 171 -2.58 -19.90 33.53
C GLY A 171 -1.29 -19.15 33.17
N LEU A 172 -0.20 -19.85 32.84
CA LEU A 172 1.05 -19.20 32.40
C LEU A 172 0.89 -18.58 31.00
N PHE A 173 0.11 -19.22 30.14
CA PHE A 173 -0.16 -18.70 28.80
C PHE A 173 -1.11 -17.50 28.85
N GLU A 174 -2.12 -17.53 29.72
CA GLU A 174 -3.00 -16.40 30.01
C GLU A 174 -2.19 -15.21 30.56
N GLU A 175 -1.28 -15.47 31.50
CA GLU A 175 -0.38 -14.44 32.05
C GLU A 175 0.54 -13.87 30.97
N LYS A 176 1.11 -14.71 30.10
CA LYS A 176 1.96 -14.28 28.98
C LYS A 176 1.18 -13.45 27.98
N ILE A 177 0.00 -13.88 27.56
CA ILE A 177 -0.89 -13.13 26.67
C ILE A 177 -1.25 -11.78 27.31
N THR A 178 -1.64 -11.78 28.58
CA THR A 178 -1.98 -10.55 29.31
C THR A 178 -0.80 -9.59 29.39
N THR A 179 0.42 -10.12 29.58
CA THR A 179 1.65 -9.32 29.64
C THR A 179 1.99 -8.71 28.29
N GLU A 180 1.90 -9.48 27.20
CA GLU A 180 2.12 -8.97 25.84
C GLU A 180 1.07 -7.93 25.44
N ILE A 181 -0.20 -8.14 25.80
CA ILE A 181 -1.27 -7.15 25.60
C ILE A 181 -0.96 -5.85 26.37
N LYS A 182 -0.61 -5.95 27.65
CA LYS A 182 -0.25 -4.78 28.48
C LYS A 182 0.95 -4.02 27.91
N ARG A 183 1.95 -4.76 27.43
CA ARG A 183 3.13 -4.18 26.77
C ARG A 183 2.73 -3.45 25.48
N GLY A 184 1.93 -4.09 24.62
CA GLY A 184 1.42 -3.46 23.39
C GLY A 184 0.67 -2.15 23.67
N PHE A 185 -0.21 -2.12 24.69
CA PHE A 185 -0.89 -0.89 25.09
C PHE A 185 0.08 0.19 25.61
N SER A 186 1.09 -0.20 26.39
CA SER A 186 2.12 0.74 26.85
C SER A 186 2.89 1.35 25.69
N ASP A 187 3.27 0.54 24.69
CA ASP A 187 4.04 1.00 23.54
C ASP A 187 3.19 1.94 22.65
N VAL A 188 1.92 1.60 22.42
CA VAL A 188 0.96 2.48 21.71
C VAL A 188 0.77 3.81 22.45
N ASN A 189 0.63 3.79 23.78
CA ASN A 189 0.48 5.03 24.55
C ASN A 189 1.72 5.92 24.45
N LYS A 190 2.93 5.34 24.49
CA LYS A 190 4.18 6.11 24.32
C LYS A 190 4.26 6.76 22.94
N GLU A 191 3.90 6.04 21.88
CA GLU A 191 3.87 6.59 20.53
C GLU A 191 2.80 7.68 20.38
N ALA A 192 1.63 7.48 20.97
CA ALA A 192 0.55 8.47 20.98
C ALA A 192 0.97 9.76 21.70
N ASP A 193 1.65 9.65 22.86
CA ASP A 193 2.17 10.79 23.60
C ASP A 193 3.27 11.53 22.81
N ALA A 194 4.18 10.78 22.16
CA ALA A 194 5.19 11.36 21.30
C ALA A 194 4.56 12.12 20.11
N LEU A 195 3.55 11.53 19.48
CA LEU A 195 2.81 12.16 18.39
C LEU A 195 2.06 13.41 18.86
N LYS A 196 1.42 13.36 20.02
CA LYS A 196 0.75 14.50 20.64
C LYS A 196 1.73 15.65 20.87
N ASN A 197 2.90 15.38 21.46
CA ASN A 197 3.93 16.38 21.69
C ASN A 197 4.44 17.00 20.38
N ASN A 198 4.60 16.19 19.33
CA ASN A 198 4.97 16.68 18.00
C ASN A 198 3.89 17.59 17.40
N ILE A 199 2.62 17.20 17.50
CA ILE A 199 1.48 18.01 17.03
C ILE A 199 1.42 19.33 17.80
N GLU A 200 1.57 19.32 19.13
CA GLU A 200 1.60 20.54 19.94
C GLU A 200 2.78 21.45 19.56
N GLY A 201 3.95 20.87 19.28
CA GLY A 201 5.11 21.60 18.76
C GLY A 201 4.83 22.26 17.40
N LEU A 202 4.19 21.53 16.47
CA LEU A 202 3.80 22.04 15.17
C LEU A 202 2.77 23.18 15.30
N ILE A 203 1.75 23.03 16.16
CA ILE A 203 0.75 24.08 16.42
C ILE A 203 1.42 25.35 16.96
N LYS A 204 2.35 25.23 17.91
CA LYS A 204 3.10 26.38 18.43
C LYS A 204 3.92 27.05 17.34
N SER A 205 4.61 26.27 16.50
CA SER A 205 5.41 26.81 15.40
C SER A 205 4.54 27.55 14.37
N ALA A 206 3.39 26.97 14.00
CA ALA A 206 2.43 27.59 13.10
C ALA A 206 1.88 28.90 13.67
N GLY A 207 1.54 28.93 14.97
CA GLY A 207 1.12 30.16 15.65
C GLY A 207 2.18 31.26 15.59
N ALA A 208 3.45 30.92 15.82
CA ALA A 208 4.56 31.86 15.70
C ALA A 208 4.75 32.36 14.25
N THR A 209 4.57 31.50 13.24
CA THR A 209 4.62 31.91 11.82
C THR A 209 3.45 32.83 11.45
N VAL A 210 2.25 32.58 11.97
CA VAL A 210 1.11 33.49 11.75
C VAL A 210 1.38 34.86 12.35
N GLN A 211 1.96 34.90 13.55
CA GLN A 211 2.34 36.17 14.18
C GLN A 211 3.41 36.91 13.39
N SER A 212 4.46 36.23 12.93
CA SER A 212 5.49 36.88 12.12
C SER A 212 4.95 37.39 10.77
N LEU A 213 4.03 36.65 10.14
CA LEU A 213 3.33 37.12 8.93
C LEU A 213 2.50 38.38 9.18
N ALA A 214 1.82 38.47 10.33
CA ALA A 214 1.08 39.67 10.72
C ALA A 214 2.02 40.88 10.90
N GLU A 215 3.17 40.68 11.55
CA GLU A 215 4.20 41.73 11.70
C GLU A 215 4.78 42.16 10.33
N TYR A 216 4.99 41.22 9.41
CA TYR A 216 5.42 41.52 8.04
C TYR A 216 4.38 42.33 7.26
N ASP A 217 3.09 41.98 7.37
CA ASP A 217 2.00 42.74 6.74
C ASP A 217 1.93 44.18 7.28
N GLU A 218 2.11 44.36 8.59
CA GLU A 218 2.15 45.68 9.21
C GLU A 218 3.34 46.51 8.70
N LYS A 219 4.54 45.93 8.62
CA LYS A 219 5.72 46.59 8.03
C LYS A 219 5.48 46.98 6.57
N LEU A 220 4.84 46.12 5.78
CA LEU A 220 4.51 46.44 4.38
C LEU A 220 3.51 47.61 4.28
N LYS A 221 2.51 47.67 5.17
CA LYS A 221 1.58 48.81 5.25
C LYS A 221 2.31 50.10 5.62
N GLN A 222 3.26 50.05 6.57
CA GLN A 222 4.09 51.20 6.92
C GLN A 222 4.94 51.66 5.74
N TYR A 223 5.65 50.76 5.05
CA TYR A 223 6.44 51.10 3.86
C TYR A 223 5.60 51.72 2.75
N LYS A 224 4.40 51.17 2.49
CA LYS A 224 3.47 51.74 1.51
C LYS A 224 3.03 53.15 1.89
N SER A 225 2.75 53.38 3.17
CA SER A 225 2.38 54.71 3.69
C SER A 225 3.51 55.71 3.55
N GLU A 226 4.73 55.33 3.94
CA GLU A 226 5.91 56.20 3.88
C GLU A 226 6.31 56.52 2.44
N TYR A 227 6.28 55.53 1.54
CA TYR A 227 6.50 55.77 0.11
C TYR A 227 5.48 56.74 -0.48
N ASN A 228 4.20 56.57 -0.13
CA ASN A 228 3.13 57.50 -0.52
C ASN A 228 3.39 58.92 0.02
N PHE A 229 3.81 59.06 1.27
CA PHE A 229 4.12 60.37 1.86
C PHE A 229 5.33 61.04 1.19
N VAL A 230 6.37 60.28 0.87
CA VAL A 230 7.55 60.78 0.13
C VAL A 230 7.15 61.27 -1.25
N LEU A 231 6.31 60.51 -1.98
CA LEU A 231 5.78 60.94 -3.28
C LEU A 231 4.92 62.20 -3.16
N LEU A 232 4.04 62.26 -2.16
CA LEU A 232 3.19 63.42 -1.90
C LEU A 232 4.04 64.66 -1.58
N SER A 233 5.03 64.51 -0.70
CA SER A 233 5.95 65.57 -0.30
C SER A 233 6.76 66.08 -1.50
N LYS A 234 7.24 65.19 -2.37
CA LYS A 234 7.91 65.56 -3.61
C LYS A 234 6.98 66.31 -4.57
N ALA A 235 5.72 65.87 -4.70
CA ALA A 235 4.72 66.55 -5.52
C ALA A 235 4.40 67.95 -4.98
N PHE A 236 4.18 68.10 -3.67
CA PHE A 236 3.94 69.39 -3.02
C PHE A 236 5.16 70.32 -3.10
N SER A 237 6.37 69.80 -2.93
CA SER A 237 7.60 70.58 -3.07
C SER A 237 7.78 71.13 -4.49
N ASN A 238 7.52 70.29 -5.50
CA ASN A 238 7.53 70.73 -6.90
C ASN A 238 6.43 71.77 -7.19
N LEU A 239 5.23 71.59 -6.64
CA LEU A 239 4.13 72.54 -6.77
C LEU A 239 4.46 73.88 -6.10
N LEU A 240 5.05 73.86 -4.90
CA LEU A 240 5.48 75.05 -4.20
C LEU A 240 6.58 75.79 -4.96
N LYS A 241 7.56 75.07 -5.53
CA LYS A 241 8.62 75.66 -6.34
C LYS A 241 8.06 76.34 -7.61
N THR A 242 7.15 75.68 -8.30
CA THR A 242 6.49 76.23 -9.50
C THR A 242 5.64 77.45 -9.16
N LYS A 243 4.80 77.39 -8.12
CA LYS A 243 3.99 78.54 -7.67
C LYS A 243 4.82 79.73 -7.22
N LYS A 244 5.94 79.49 -6.53
CA LYS A 244 6.86 80.57 -6.12
C LYS A 244 7.51 81.23 -7.34
N ALA A 245 7.89 80.45 -8.35
CA ALA A 245 8.43 80.98 -9.61
C ALA A 245 7.37 81.79 -10.40
N GLU A 246 6.13 81.31 -10.46
CA GLU A 246 5.00 82.05 -11.03
C GLU A 246 4.77 83.37 -10.29
N TYR A 247 4.75 83.35 -8.95
CA TYR A 247 4.57 84.55 -8.13
C TYR A 247 5.67 85.59 -8.40
N VAL A 248 6.94 85.18 -8.40
CA VAL A 248 8.06 86.10 -8.65
C VAL A 248 7.98 86.72 -10.04
N THR A 249 7.65 85.93 -11.05
CA THR A 249 7.47 86.41 -12.43
C THR A 249 6.33 87.42 -12.50
N ASN A 250 5.17 87.08 -11.94
CA ASN A 250 4.00 87.95 -11.97
C ASN A 250 4.22 89.23 -11.14
N HIS A 251 4.86 89.12 -9.97
CA HIS A 251 5.20 90.28 -9.15
C HIS A 251 6.16 91.23 -9.86
N ARG A 252 7.16 90.71 -10.59
CA ARG A 252 8.01 91.54 -11.45
C ARG A 252 7.20 92.21 -12.56
N SER A 253 6.30 91.50 -13.22
CA SER A 253 5.43 92.08 -14.25
C SER A 253 4.56 93.20 -13.69
N VAL A 254 3.97 93.01 -12.49
CA VAL A 254 3.18 94.04 -11.81
C VAL A 254 4.05 95.25 -11.45
N ILE A 255 5.23 95.05 -10.85
CA ILE A 255 6.15 96.16 -10.53
C ILE A 255 6.52 96.94 -11.79
N ILE A 256 6.86 96.27 -12.88
CA ILE A 256 7.19 96.93 -14.15
C ILE A 256 5.99 97.74 -14.62
N PHE A 257 4.79 97.14 -14.67
CA PHE A 257 3.58 97.82 -15.12
C PHE A 257 3.24 99.03 -14.25
N SER A 258 3.25 98.88 -12.92
CA SER A 258 3.03 99.97 -11.97
C SER A 258 4.08 101.07 -12.10
N SER A 259 5.36 100.72 -12.31
CA SER A 259 6.42 101.70 -12.52
C SER A 259 6.19 102.53 -13.79
N TRP A 260 5.76 101.89 -14.89
CA TRP A 260 5.39 102.60 -16.12
C TRP A 260 4.19 103.53 -15.92
N LEU A 261 3.19 103.07 -15.14
CA LEU A 261 1.98 103.83 -14.85
C LEU A 261 2.28 105.10 -14.03
N ILE A 262 3.24 105.03 -13.11
CA ILE A 262 3.72 106.19 -12.32
C ILE A 262 4.69 107.08 -13.11
N ALA A 263 5.55 106.49 -13.95
CA ALA A 263 6.53 107.23 -14.74
C ALA A 263 5.87 108.18 -15.76
N THR A 264 4.77 107.75 -16.38
CA THR A 264 4.06 108.54 -17.41
C THR A 264 3.60 109.92 -16.90
N PRO A 265 2.84 110.02 -15.78
CA PRO A 265 2.38 111.30 -15.29
C PRO A 265 3.50 112.10 -14.59
N LEU A 266 4.52 111.44 -13.99
CA LEU A 266 5.73 112.14 -13.50
C LEU A 266 6.49 112.82 -14.65
N PHE A 267 6.63 112.15 -15.79
CA PHE A 267 7.29 112.70 -16.97
C PHE A 267 6.49 113.87 -17.55
N ALA A 268 5.15 113.77 -17.56
CA ALA A 268 4.27 114.87 -17.93
C ALA A 268 4.42 116.08 -16.98
N LEU A 269 4.60 115.84 -15.68
CA LEU A 269 4.77 116.90 -14.67
C LEU A 269 6.16 117.56 -14.80
N LEU A 270 7.22 116.76 -15.00
CA LEU A 270 8.56 117.28 -15.29
C LEU A 270 8.60 118.10 -16.58
N ASN A 271 7.92 117.65 -17.64
CA ASN A 271 7.81 118.42 -18.88
C ASN A 271 7.13 119.77 -18.66
N GLN A 272 6.14 119.86 -17.75
CA GLN A 272 5.47 121.11 -17.43
C GLN A 272 6.35 122.08 -16.63
N ILE A 273 7.16 121.59 -15.67
CA ILE A 273 8.06 122.44 -14.87
C ILE A 273 9.22 122.97 -15.73
N TYR A 274 9.82 122.12 -16.55
CA TYR A 274 11.05 122.44 -17.28
C TYR A 274 10.82 122.85 -18.75
N ASN A 275 9.58 122.75 -19.23
CA ASN A 275 9.14 123.18 -20.57
C ASN A 275 9.98 122.60 -21.72
N PHE A 276 10.32 121.30 -21.63
CA PHE A 276 11.16 120.64 -22.63
C PHE A 276 10.49 120.57 -24.01
N PHE A 277 9.16 120.49 -24.05
CA PHE A 277 8.37 120.53 -25.28
C PHE A 277 7.23 121.56 -25.17
N PRO A 278 7.03 122.44 -26.16
CA PRO A 278 5.95 123.41 -26.13
C PRO A 278 4.60 122.68 -26.34
N VAL A 279 3.82 122.55 -25.27
CA VAL A 279 2.47 121.95 -25.32
C VAL A 279 1.45 123.02 -24.94
N GLU A 280 0.48 123.28 -25.82
CA GLU A 280 -0.61 124.23 -25.56
C GLU A 280 -1.56 123.70 -24.47
N PHE A 281 -1.87 124.55 -23.49
CA PHE A 281 -2.66 124.19 -22.31
C PHE A 281 -4.15 124.00 -22.70
N ASN A 282 -4.62 122.75 -22.73
CA ASN A 282 -6.03 122.40 -22.96
C ASN A 282 -6.58 121.66 -21.72
N ILE A 283 -7.82 121.90 -21.29
CA ILE A 283 -8.42 121.33 -20.06
C ILE A 283 -8.37 119.79 -20.04
N ASN A 284 -8.33 119.15 -21.22
CA ASN A 284 -8.14 117.71 -21.34
C ASN A 284 -6.76 117.20 -20.85
N SER A 285 -5.75 118.07 -20.71
CA SER A 285 -4.42 117.67 -20.21
C SER A 285 -4.42 117.35 -18.71
N LEU A 286 -5.41 117.83 -17.95
CA LEU A 286 -5.60 117.45 -16.54
C LEU A 286 -5.87 115.95 -16.35
N PHE A 287 -6.44 115.27 -17.36
CA PHE A 287 -6.70 113.83 -17.29
C PHE A 287 -5.42 112.98 -17.27
N TYR A 288 -4.30 113.49 -17.79
CA TYR A 288 -3.01 112.77 -17.71
C TYR A 288 -2.43 112.73 -16.28
N TYR A 289 -2.86 113.64 -15.40
CA TYR A 289 -2.39 113.72 -14.00
C TYR A 289 -3.32 113.05 -12.99
N LEU A 290 -4.51 112.62 -13.44
CA LEU A 290 -5.52 111.95 -12.61
C LEU A 290 -4.97 110.70 -11.87
N PRO A 291 -4.07 109.88 -12.45
CA PRO A 291 -3.48 108.73 -11.75
C PRO A 291 -2.51 109.09 -10.61
N ILE A 292 -2.09 110.35 -10.46
CA ILE A 292 -1.23 110.79 -9.33
C ILE A 292 -2.10 111.14 -8.11
N PHE A 293 -3.38 111.45 -8.31
CA PHE A 293 -4.31 111.88 -7.26
C PHE A 293 -5.35 110.81 -6.86
N SER A 294 -5.29 109.61 -7.44
CA SER A 294 -6.10 108.43 -7.10
C SER A 294 -5.27 107.36 -6.40
#